data_AF-A0A8H3GTR2-F1
#
_entry.id   AF-A0A8H3GTR2-F1
#
_cell.length_a   1.000
_cell.length_b   1.000
_cell.length_c   1.000
_cell.angle_alpha   90.00
_cell.angle_beta   90.00
_cell.angle_gamma   90.00
#
_symmetry.space_group_name_H-M   'P 1'
#
loop_
_entity.id
_entity.type
_entity.pdbx_description
1 polymer ?
#
loop_
_entity_poly.entity_id
_entity_poly.type
_entity_poly.pdbx_seq_one_letter_code
_entity_poly.pdbx_strand_id
1 'polypeptide(L)'
;MDRPAKDPEWGPGIREYPRTFRSRLQSAFERYIDQEEVMINASRDILPLSLLETTLAVGENMHVVGFQTGDQIFPALMDTIRKYTAICNGRIFDHYYGFLCIRHLVRMVCIGTLTQCGMFDRVLDELDHHMPWTSLLGVLSDATLMYMQAILLKHDHENCGPAFTEGPLFLEATALDADDAKFLLGLLWKDRAPIILLRTQDALPGLPALILVLSQMIARTPSHRKINPAWLCIQDISLRCYLGCLKDTEQTDEERYVLHRINQFIVNLFDNQNVSIMDTYEAWLAVDDRDARLVVNTYTNLTKPGYPKTPLRLDFIMLRWVFGLLRNPQTRRPALDELAPIVFKTALALLHGRIDGEAEELMDRQTRSLIRVFLHDILDQISAFDSSKPRREVRDIFWITLIDSDIFGAMGRILVMITRELDKPRGWGPFLDGIIAFGKLVNRRRLPAKYTESMQYEWSKLMIYMNHLGSGVIVPSEIPRYLFENARNTWFLLAEYPPRDDTFKRLTCAYPRCADPDIITHTPRCQHMHWKLNTWESHSPDCWLN
;
A
#
# COMPACT_ATOMS: atom_id res chain seq x y z
N MET A 1 37.48 20.94 42.30
CA MET A 1 36.40 21.63 41.55
C MET A 1 35.91 20.66 40.51
N ASP A 2 35.03 19.76 40.93
CA ASP A 2 34.41 18.81 40.01
C ASP A 2 33.29 19.53 39.28
N ARG A 3 33.46 19.68 37.97
CA ARG A 3 32.35 20.08 37.09
C ARG A 3 31.29 18.99 37.18
N PRO A 4 30.02 19.30 37.47
CA PRO A 4 28.98 18.29 37.38
C PRO A 4 28.86 17.83 35.92
N ALA A 5 28.70 16.53 35.74
CA ALA A 5 28.52 15.88 34.46
C ALA A 5 27.36 16.53 33.68
N LYS A 6 27.66 17.02 32.47
CA LYS A 6 26.63 17.37 31.47
C LYS A 6 26.04 16.07 30.93
N ASP A 7 24.96 15.60 31.52
CA ASP A 7 24.03 14.73 30.79
C ASP A 7 23.14 15.58 29.87
N PRO A 8 22.73 15.03 28.71
CA PRO A 8 22.47 15.78 27.49
C PRO A 8 21.16 16.56 27.62
N GLU A 9 21.21 17.87 27.41
CA GLU A 9 20.05 18.78 27.40
C GLU A 9 18.90 18.31 26.46
N TRP A 10 19.17 17.37 25.56
CA TRP A 10 18.30 17.01 24.43
C TRP A 10 17.86 15.54 24.43
N GLY A 11 18.15 14.80 25.50
CA GLY A 11 17.68 13.44 25.71
C GLY A 11 18.43 12.34 24.94
N PRO A 12 18.03 11.07 25.13
CA PRO A 12 18.70 9.91 24.57
C PRO A 12 18.42 9.73 23.06
N GLY A 13 19.31 9.02 22.37
CA GLY A 13 19.15 8.71 20.94
C GLY A 13 18.05 7.68 20.66
N ILE A 14 17.62 7.58 19.39
CA ILE A 14 16.52 6.72 18.92
C ILE A 14 16.53 5.26 19.45
N ARG A 15 17.71 4.68 19.71
CA ARG A 15 17.85 3.28 20.18
C ARG A 15 17.42 3.07 21.63
N GLU A 16 17.51 4.11 22.44
CA GLU A 16 17.23 4.08 23.88
C GLU A 16 15.77 4.47 24.18
N TYR A 17 15.15 5.16 23.22
CA TYR A 17 13.82 5.74 23.37
C TYR A 17 12.72 4.70 23.66
N PRO A 18 12.45 3.68 22.83
CA PRO A 18 11.33 2.76 23.04
C PRO A 18 11.40 2.00 24.37
N ARG A 19 12.63 1.75 24.87
CA ARG A 19 12.87 0.97 26.09
C ARG A 19 12.66 1.77 27.36
N THR A 20 12.91 3.07 27.32
CA THR A 20 12.86 3.95 28.51
C THR A 20 11.65 4.86 28.52
N PHE A 21 10.88 4.89 27.43
CA PHE A 21 9.74 5.79 27.27
C PHE A 21 8.66 5.59 28.34
N ARG A 22 8.15 4.36 28.51
CA ARG A 22 7.05 4.08 29.44
C ARG A 22 7.43 4.48 30.86
N SER A 23 8.64 4.15 31.30
CA SER A 23 9.12 4.54 32.63
C SER A 23 9.30 6.05 32.77
N ARG A 24 9.82 6.74 31.74
CA ARG A 24 10.01 8.20 31.78
C ARG A 24 8.68 8.96 31.82
N LEU A 25 7.69 8.55 31.03
CA LEU A 25 6.35 9.13 31.09
C LEU A 25 5.69 8.88 32.44
N GLN A 26 5.77 7.65 32.95
CA GLN A 26 5.21 7.29 34.25
C GLN A 26 5.83 8.16 35.37
N SER A 27 7.16 8.29 35.40
CA SER A 27 7.82 9.17 36.36
C SER A 27 7.48 10.65 36.15
N ALA A 28 7.23 11.10 34.92
CA ALA A 28 6.80 12.48 34.67
C ALA A 28 5.37 12.73 35.18
N PHE A 29 4.48 11.76 35.06
CA PHE A 29 3.13 11.79 35.62
C PHE A 29 3.16 11.83 37.14
N GLU A 30 3.91 10.93 37.78
CA GLU A 30 4.07 10.88 39.23
C GLU A 30 4.58 12.22 39.78
N ARG A 31 5.59 12.81 39.14
CA ARG A 31 6.08 14.16 39.50
C ARG A 31 5.01 15.24 39.41
N TYR A 32 4.07 15.13 38.47
CA TYR A 32 2.96 16.09 38.37
C TYR A 32 1.94 15.87 39.48
N ILE A 33 1.57 14.63 39.78
CA ILE A 33 0.66 14.33 40.90
C ILE A 33 1.25 14.82 42.23
N ASP A 34 2.57 14.70 42.39
CA ASP A 34 3.30 15.20 43.55
C ASP A 34 3.42 16.74 43.59
N GLN A 35 3.20 17.43 42.46
CA GLN A 35 3.33 18.88 42.30
C GLN A 35 1.97 19.47 41.88
N GLU A 36 1.15 19.89 42.85
CA GLU A 36 -0.10 20.64 42.60
C GLU A 36 0.10 21.75 41.55
N GLU A 37 -0.91 21.93 40.69
CA GLU A 37 -0.90 22.73 39.47
C GLU A 37 -0.09 24.04 39.56
N VAL A 38 1.12 24.02 39.01
CA VAL A 38 1.79 25.27 38.63
C VAL A 38 1.37 25.58 37.20
N MET A 39 0.58 26.63 36.99
CA MET A 39 0.35 27.17 35.65
C MET A 39 1.70 27.58 35.05
N ILE A 40 2.11 26.88 33.98
CA ILE A 40 3.41 27.09 33.37
C ILE A 40 3.27 28.16 32.31
N ASN A 41 3.56 29.41 32.70
CA ASN A 41 3.86 30.47 31.74
C ASN A 41 5.14 30.07 30.98
N ALA A 42 4.99 29.51 29.78
CA ALA A 42 6.11 29.11 28.92
C ALA A 42 6.81 30.37 28.38
N SER A 43 7.65 31.01 29.20
CA SER A 43 8.32 32.27 28.85
C SER A 43 9.61 32.08 28.02
N ARG A 44 9.72 30.98 27.26
CA ARG A 44 10.91 30.70 26.45
C ARG A 44 10.54 30.06 25.12
N ASP A 45 11.27 30.47 24.09
CA ASP A 45 11.30 30.01 22.72
C ASP A 45 11.38 28.48 22.49
N ILE A 46 11.72 27.70 23.52
CA ILE A 46 11.86 26.24 23.50
C ILE A 46 11.21 25.69 24.77
N LEU A 47 10.25 24.78 24.60
CA LEU A 47 9.60 24.07 25.72
C LEU A 47 10.59 23.14 26.45
N PRO A 48 10.69 23.13 27.78
CA PRO A 48 11.55 22.16 28.48
C PRO A 48 11.14 20.71 28.19
N LEU A 49 12.12 19.79 28.11
CA LEU A 49 11.84 18.36 27.91
C LEU A 49 10.91 17.80 29.01
N SER A 50 11.17 18.18 30.27
CA SER A 50 10.32 17.80 31.40
C SER A 50 8.89 18.32 31.23
N LEU A 51 8.72 19.53 30.68
CA LEU A 51 7.41 20.07 30.38
C LEU A 51 6.72 19.25 29.31
N LEU A 52 7.37 18.94 28.19
CA LEU A 52 6.78 18.09 27.14
C LEU A 52 6.38 16.71 27.68
N GLU A 53 7.25 16.07 28.47
CA GLU A 53 6.94 14.80 29.13
C GLU A 53 5.74 14.92 30.06
N THR A 54 5.72 15.93 30.94
CA THR A 54 4.62 16.19 31.88
C THR A 54 3.32 16.51 31.13
N THR A 55 3.34 17.40 30.15
CA THR A 55 2.13 17.74 29.37
C THR A 55 1.64 16.52 28.59
N LEU A 56 2.55 15.73 28.01
CA LEU A 56 2.22 14.45 27.39
C LEU A 56 1.74 13.41 28.39
N ALA A 57 2.10 13.50 29.67
CA ALA A 57 1.72 12.62 30.78
C ALA A 57 0.40 13.01 31.47
N VAL A 58 -0.02 14.27 31.35
CA VAL A 58 -1.09 14.86 32.20
C VAL A 58 -2.25 15.42 31.40
N GLY A 59 -2.09 15.61 30.09
CA GLY A 59 -2.99 16.42 29.25
C GLY A 59 -4.48 16.07 29.12
N GLU A 60 -5.11 15.47 30.12
CA GLU A 60 -6.44 15.89 30.55
C GLU A 60 -6.43 17.41 30.82
N ASN A 61 -5.55 17.96 31.65
CA ASN A 61 -5.57 19.42 31.95
C ASN A 61 -5.18 20.35 30.78
N MET A 62 -4.79 19.80 29.63
CA MET A 62 -4.57 20.59 28.42
C MET A 62 -5.86 21.09 27.75
N HIS A 63 -7.03 20.52 28.01
CA HIS A 63 -8.27 21.13 27.46
C HIS A 63 -8.64 22.40 28.23
N VAL A 64 -8.45 22.39 29.55
CA VAL A 64 -8.64 23.56 30.43
C VAL A 64 -7.62 24.65 30.09
N VAL A 65 -6.34 24.30 29.98
CA VAL A 65 -5.28 25.28 29.72
C VAL A 65 -5.11 25.57 28.23
N GLY A 66 -5.04 24.55 27.38
CA GLY A 66 -4.67 24.64 25.97
C GLY A 66 -5.81 24.89 24.98
N PHE A 67 -7.08 24.90 25.39
CA PHE A 67 -8.16 25.43 24.54
C PHE A 67 -8.44 26.90 24.87
N GLN A 68 -8.34 27.29 26.14
CA GLN A 68 -8.40 28.70 26.55
C GLN A 68 -7.13 29.50 26.20
N THR A 69 -6.00 28.81 25.99
CA THR A 69 -4.71 29.40 25.53
C THR A 69 -4.15 28.70 24.28
N GLY A 70 -4.98 28.03 23.49
CA GLY A 70 -4.55 27.31 22.27
C GLY A 70 -3.76 28.21 21.31
N ASP A 71 -4.18 29.47 21.26
CA ASP A 71 -3.54 30.59 20.57
C ASP A 71 -2.09 30.84 20.97
N GLN A 72 -1.65 30.34 22.13
CA GLN A 72 -0.30 30.53 22.68
C GLN A 72 0.51 29.23 22.66
N ILE A 73 -0.12 28.08 22.94
CA ILE A 73 0.58 26.79 22.98
C ILE A 73 0.93 26.28 21.58
N PHE A 74 0.00 26.43 20.62
CA PHE A 74 0.22 25.95 19.27
C PHE A 74 1.41 26.67 18.60
N PRO A 75 1.48 28.01 18.60
CA PRO A 75 2.64 28.72 18.08
C PRO A 75 3.93 28.41 18.83
N ALA A 76 3.88 28.29 20.17
CA ALA A 76 5.07 27.94 20.96
C ALA A 76 5.62 26.54 20.64
N LEU A 77 4.74 25.55 20.42
CA LEU A 77 5.14 24.21 19.99
C LEU A 77 5.72 24.25 18.57
N MET A 78 5.09 24.99 17.64
CA MET A 78 5.59 25.13 16.28
C MET A 78 6.96 25.82 16.24
N ASP A 79 7.15 26.90 16.99
CA ASP A 79 8.44 27.57 17.15
C ASP A 79 9.49 26.63 17.74
N THR A 80 9.10 25.85 18.74
CA THR A 80 9.95 24.82 19.34
C THR A 80 10.37 23.78 18.30
N ILE A 81 9.43 23.26 17.50
CA ILE A 81 9.72 22.30 16.42
C ILE A 81 10.65 22.93 15.39
N ARG A 82 10.41 24.17 14.96
CA ARG A 82 11.23 24.89 13.97
C ARG A 82 12.67 25.09 14.47
N LYS A 83 12.84 25.59 15.70
CA LYS A 83 14.15 25.78 16.33
C LYS A 83 14.89 24.46 16.51
N TYR A 84 14.19 23.43 16.99
CA TYR A 84 14.78 22.12 17.18
C TYR A 84 15.19 21.47 15.85
N THR A 85 14.34 21.59 14.83
CA THR A 85 14.60 21.13 13.46
C THR A 85 15.86 21.78 12.89
N ALA A 86 16.07 23.08 13.14
CA ALA A 86 17.29 23.79 12.75
C ALA A 86 18.54 23.23 13.46
N ILE A 87 18.42 22.90 14.74
CA ILE A 87 19.51 22.31 15.54
C ILE A 87 19.86 20.89 15.05
N CYS A 88 18.87 20.04 14.80
CA CYS A 88 19.07 18.64 14.40
C CYS A 88 19.18 18.43 12.88
N ASN A 89 19.36 19.51 12.10
CA ASN A 89 19.42 19.47 10.62
C ASN A 89 18.24 18.72 9.98
N GLY A 90 17.06 18.80 10.60
CA GLY A 90 15.83 18.14 10.15
C GLY A 90 15.72 16.65 10.44
N ARG A 91 16.53 16.10 11.33
CA ARG A 91 16.39 14.72 11.84
C ARG A 91 15.68 14.72 13.19
N ILE A 92 14.38 14.96 13.17
CA ILE A 92 13.59 15.17 14.39
C ILE A 92 13.34 13.89 15.20
N PHE A 93 13.19 12.75 14.55
CA PHE A 93 12.98 11.42 15.12
C PHE A 93 14.29 10.70 15.51
N ASP A 94 15.45 11.19 15.08
CA ASP A 94 16.75 10.70 15.59
C ASP A 94 16.92 10.97 17.09
N HIS A 95 16.14 11.92 17.62
CA HIS A 95 16.21 12.38 19.00
C HIS A 95 14.88 12.27 19.72
N TYR A 96 14.95 11.91 21.00
CA TYR A 96 13.77 11.76 21.85
C TYR A 96 12.93 13.06 21.95
N TYR A 97 13.58 14.20 22.11
CA TYR A 97 12.90 15.49 22.24
C TYR A 97 12.04 15.80 21.01
N GLY A 98 12.61 15.65 19.81
CA GLY A 98 11.89 15.89 18.57
C GLY A 98 10.73 14.92 18.36
N PHE A 99 10.92 13.65 18.69
CA PHE A 99 9.84 12.68 18.72
C PHE A 99 8.69 13.13 19.65
N LEU A 100 8.99 13.60 20.87
CA LEU A 100 7.96 14.08 21.79
C LEU A 100 7.21 15.28 21.25
N CYS A 101 7.90 16.23 20.59
CA CYS A 101 7.24 17.36 19.95
C CYS A 101 6.21 16.91 18.91
N ILE A 102 6.56 15.95 18.04
CA ILE A 102 5.63 15.41 17.05
C ILE A 102 4.49 14.64 17.71
N ARG A 103 4.77 13.83 18.74
CA ARG A 103 3.73 13.12 19.50
C ARG A 103 2.78 14.10 20.20
N HIS A 104 3.30 15.22 20.70
CA HIS A 104 2.51 16.27 21.31
C HIS A 104 1.61 16.98 20.30
N LEU A 105 2.16 17.31 19.13
CA LEU A 105 1.40 17.86 18.01
C LEU A 105 0.27 16.92 17.57
N VAL A 106 0.55 15.64 17.39
CA VAL A 106 -0.45 14.60 17.06
C VAL A 106 -1.59 14.61 18.08
N ARG A 107 -1.25 14.67 19.37
CA ARG A 107 -2.24 14.73 20.44
C ARG A 107 -3.12 15.96 20.34
N MET A 108 -2.52 17.15 20.18
CA MET A 108 -3.29 18.40 20.10
C MET A 108 -4.25 18.40 18.90
N VAL A 109 -3.82 17.81 17.77
CA VAL A 109 -4.70 17.61 16.62
C VAL A 109 -5.89 16.71 16.98
N CYS A 110 -5.66 15.57 17.64
CA CYS A 110 -6.74 14.68 18.07
C CYS A 110 -7.73 15.39 19.00
N ILE A 111 -7.21 16.09 20.03
CA ILE A 111 -8.04 16.86 20.97
C ILE A 111 -8.86 17.91 20.22
N GLY A 112 -8.23 18.78 19.43
CA GLY A 112 -8.98 19.85 18.77
C GLY A 112 -9.96 19.34 17.72
N THR A 113 -9.68 18.23 17.03
CA THR A 113 -10.67 17.59 16.16
C THR A 113 -11.89 17.09 16.94
N LEU A 114 -11.66 16.40 18.07
CA LEU A 114 -12.76 15.92 18.92
C LEU A 114 -13.56 17.07 19.56
N THR A 115 -12.89 18.16 19.93
CA THR A 115 -13.54 19.35 20.49
C THR A 115 -14.39 20.03 19.43
N GLN A 116 -13.86 20.22 18.22
CA GLN A 116 -14.58 20.87 17.12
C GLN A 116 -15.85 20.09 16.74
N CYS A 117 -15.87 18.77 16.94
CA CYS A 117 -17.05 17.95 16.70
C CYS A 117 -17.93 17.68 17.94
N GLY A 118 -17.64 18.32 19.08
CA GLY A 118 -18.41 18.16 20.32
C GLY A 118 -18.37 16.76 20.91
N MET A 119 -17.36 15.95 20.57
CA MET A 119 -17.18 14.59 21.08
C MET A 119 -16.17 14.50 22.21
N PHE A 120 -15.34 15.53 22.40
CA PHE A 120 -14.24 15.48 23.37
C PHE A 120 -14.72 15.23 24.81
N ASP A 121 -15.72 15.98 25.27
CA ASP A 121 -16.26 15.81 26.63
C ASP A 121 -16.82 14.39 26.85
N ARG A 122 -17.49 13.83 25.84
CA ARG A 122 -17.99 12.44 25.89
C ARG A 122 -16.88 11.42 25.98
N VAL A 123 -15.81 11.62 25.20
CA VAL A 123 -14.63 10.75 25.26
C VAL A 123 -14.02 10.82 26.66
N LEU A 124 -13.93 12.01 27.26
CA LEU A 124 -13.43 12.17 28.63
C LEU A 124 -14.31 11.46 29.67
N ASP A 125 -15.64 11.58 29.56
CA ASP A 125 -16.59 10.94 30.47
C ASP A 125 -16.54 9.39 30.39
N GLU A 126 -16.14 8.84 29.25
CA GLU A 126 -16.02 7.39 29.00
C GLU A 126 -14.64 6.81 29.39
N LEU A 127 -13.65 7.64 29.75
CA LEU A 127 -12.34 7.17 30.15
C LEU A 127 -12.39 6.51 31.54
N ASP A 128 -11.82 5.31 31.63
CA ASP A 128 -11.54 4.68 32.92
C ASP A 128 -10.50 5.50 33.69
N HIS A 129 -10.87 5.99 34.88
CA HIS A 129 -9.98 6.72 35.80
C HIS A 129 -8.75 5.91 36.23
N HIS A 130 -8.75 4.59 36.02
CA HIS A 130 -7.63 3.70 36.29
C HIS A 130 -6.82 3.32 35.04
N MET A 131 -7.17 3.86 33.86
CA MET A 131 -6.46 3.58 32.62
C MET A 131 -4.99 4.02 32.72
N PRO A 132 -4.03 3.19 32.29
CA PRO A 132 -2.64 3.60 32.19
C PRO A 132 -2.53 4.78 31.23
N TRP A 133 -1.89 5.86 31.68
CA TRP A 133 -1.74 7.07 30.90
C TRP A 133 -1.21 6.84 29.46
N THR A 134 -0.28 5.91 29.32
CA THR A 134 0.31 5.58 28.02
C THR A 134 -0.71 5.13 26.97
N SER A 135 -1.89 4.70 27.41
CA SER A 135 -3.02 4.26 26.57
C SER A 135 -3.95 5.41 26.16
N LEU A 136 -3.94 6.55 26.86
CA LEU A 136 -4.86 7.65 26.58
C LEU A 136 -4.71 8.20 25.16
N LEU A 137 -3.47 8.35 24.67
CA LEU A 137 -3.26 8.82 23.29
C LEU A 137 -3.82 7.83 22.26
N GLY A 138 -3.84 6.53 22.58
CA GLY A 138 -4.51 5.52 21.78
C GLY A 138 -6.01 5.79 21.71
N VAL A 139 -6.67 5.94 22.87
CA VAL A 139 -8.12 6.23 22.95
C VAL A 139 -8.48 7.52 22.21
N LEU A 140 -7.74 8.61 22.43
CA LEU A 140 -7.97 9.87 21.72
C LEU A 140 -7.79 9.71 20.21
N SER A 141 -6.78 8.97 19.79
CA SER A 141 -6.54 8.67 18.38
C SER A 141 -7.69 7.86 17.77
N ASP A 142 -8.12 6.80 18.44
CA ASP A 142 -9.16 5.90 17.95
C ASP A 142 -10.49 6.66 17.80
N ALA A 143 -10.90 7.42 18.82
CA ALA A 143 -12.09 8.28 18.75
C ALA A 143 -12.00 9.32 17.62
N THR A 144 -10.82 9.93 17.45
CA THR A 144 -10.58 10.90 16.36
C THR A 144 -10.71 10.23 14.98
N LEU A 145 -10.11 9.06 14.81
CA LEU A 145 -10.11 8.33 13.54
C LEU A 145 -11.50 7.78 13.20
N MET A 146 -12.26 7.31 14.20
CA MET A 146 -13.68 6.95 14.03
C MET A 146 -14.49 8.13 13.48
N TYR A 147 -14.31 9.32 14.08
CA TYR A 147 -15.00 10.53 13.59
C TYR A 147 -14.57 10.92 12.17
N MET A 148 -13.27 10.91 11.89
CA MET A 148 -12.72 11.21 10.56
C MET A 148 -13.23 10.22 9.51
N GLN A 149 -13.28 8.93 9.83
CA GLN A 149 -13.85 7.89 8.98
C GLN A 149 -15.32 8.17 8.69
N ALA A 150 -16.12 8.48 9.71
CA ALA A 150 -17.54 8.78 9.55
C ALA A 150 -17.79 9.98 8.61
N ILE A 151 -16.96 11.03 8.68
CA ILE A 151 -17.01 12.14 7.72
C ILE A 151 -16.67 11.65 6.31
N LEU A 152 -15.55 10.95 6.15
CA LEU A 152 -15.09 10.48 4.85
C LEU A 152 -16.08 9.50 4.19
N LEU A 153 -16.85 8.75 4.98
CA LEU A 153 -17.94 7.86 4.52
C LEU A 153 -19.17 8.64 4.06
N LYS A 154 -19.60 9.66 4.80
CA LYS A 154 -20.78 10.48 4.43
C LYS A 154 -20.68 11.08 3.03
N HIS A 155 -19.47 11.33 2.57
CA HIS A 155 -19.20 11.95 1.28
C HIS A 155 -18.66 10.96 0.23
N ASP A 156 -18.74 9.66 0.44
CA ASP A 156 -18.22 8.65 -0.49
C ASP A 156 -19.10 8.46 -1.75
N HIS A 157 -20.36 8.92 -1.70
CA HIS A 157 -21.29 8.83 -2.84
C HIS A 157 -21.06 9.87 -3.94
N GLU A 158 -20.28 10.92 -3.68
CA GLU A 158 -19.96 11.97 -4.64
C GLU A 158 -18.44 12.02 -4.83
N ASN A 159 -17.94 11.44 -5.94
CA ASN A 159 -16.55 11.55 -6.44
C ASN A 159 -15.63 12.39 -5.53
N CYS A 160 -14.79 11.74 -4.70
CA CYS A 160 -13.96 12.19 -3.56
C CYS A 160 -13.41 13.65 -3.43
N GLY A 161 -13.66 14.57 -4.36
CA GLY A 161 -13.23 15.97 -4.36
C GLY A 161 -13.92 16.87 -3.31
N PRO A 162 -15.26 16.88 -3.17
CA PRO A 162 -15.94 17.76 -2.22
C PRO A 162 -15.66 17.34 -0.77
N ALA A 163 -15.82 16.05 -0.46
CA ALA A 163 -15.55 15.40 0.83
C ALA A 163 -14.25 15.82 1.52
N PHE A 164 -13.16 15.80 0.74
CA PHE A 164 -11.80 16.02 1.25
C PHE A 164 -11.51 17.50 1.48
N THR A 165 -12.36 18.40 0.96
CA THR A 165 -12.14 19.86 0.97
C THR A 165 -13.18 20.63 1.76
N GLU A 166 -14.40 20.09 1.97
CA GLU A 166 -15.59 20.79 2.45
C GLU A 166 -15.68 21.08 3.95
N GLY A 167 -14.75 20.65 4.79
CA GLY A 167 -14.77 21.06 6.19
C GLY A 167 -13.43 20.87 6.87
N PRO A 168 -12.87 21.87 7.58
CA PRO A 168 -11.73 21.63 8.43
C PRO A 168 -12.11 20.69 9.54
N LEU A 169 -11.40 19.57 9.66
CA LEU A 169 -11.35 18.81 10.91
C LEU A 169 -10.60 19.57 12.02
N PHE A 170 -9.93 20.68 11.68
CA PHE A 170 -9.14 21.52 12.58
C PHE A 170 -8.96 22.94 11.96
N LEU A 171 -9.92 23.85 12.12
CA LEU A 171 -9.72 25.29 11.84
C LEU A 171 -10.50 26.09 12.88
N GLU A 172 -9.80 26.44 13.96
CA GLU A 172 -10.04 27.74 14.58
C GLU A 172 -8.92 28.70 14.14
N ALA A 173 -9.17 30.00 14.21
CA ALA A 173 -8.34 31.07 13.64
C ALA A 173 -6.91 31.18 14.24
N THR A 174 -6.54 30.28 15.14
CA THR A 174 -5.30 30.26 15.93
C THR A 174 -4.58 28.90 15.88
N ALA A 175 -5.03 28.01 14.98
CA ALA A 175 -4.47 26.69 14.69
C ALA A 175 -3.32 26.73 13.66
N LEU A 176 -2.83 25.54 13.24
CA LEU A 176 -1.90 25.36 12.10
C LEU A 176 -2.32 26.23 10.92
N ASP A 177 -1.38 27.00 10.38
CA ASP A 177 -1.56 27.67 9.11
C ASP A 177 -1.00 26.85 7.92
N ALA A 178 -1.20 27.33 6.70
CA ALA A 178 -0.74 26.62 5.51
C ALA A 178 0.80 26.52 5.43
N ASP A 179 1.55 27.44 6.04
CA ASP A 179 3.00 27.44 6.03
C ASP A 179 3.58 26.52 7.12
N ASP A 180 2.89 26.39 8.25
CA ASP A 180 3.11 25.32 9.23
C ASP A 180 2.86 23.95 8.61
N ALA A 181 1.76 23.78 7.88
CA ALA A 181 1.46 22.52 7.21
C ALA A 181 2.54 22.11 6.20
N LYS A 182 3.01 23.06 5.37
CA LYS A 182 4.13 22.83 4.44
C LYS A 182 5.42 22.48 5.18
N PHE A 183 5.73 23.22 6.25
CA PHE A 183 6.93 22.98 7.05
C PHE A 183 6.91 21.60 7.70
N LEU A 184 5.81 21.23 8.37
CA LEU A 184 5.65 19.94 9.02
C LEU A 184 5.71 18.79 8.01
N LEU A 185 5.07 18.95 6.85
CA LEU A 185 5.14 17.96 5.79
C LEU A 185 6.57 17.77 5.28
N GLY A 186 7.30 18.87 5.05
CA GLY A 186 8.70 18.83 4.65
C GLY A 186 9.59 18.18 5.71
N LEU A 187 9.32 18.46 6.99
CA LEU A 187 10.00 17.88 8.14
C LEU A 187 9.77 16.37 8.24
N LEU A 188 8.52 15.94 8.28
CA LEU A 188 8.13 14.53 8.37
C LEU A 188 8.64 13.73 7.17
N TRP A 189 8.61 14.32 5.97
CA TRP A 189 9.11 13.67 4.77
C TRP A 189 10.64 13.55 4.79
N LYS A 190 11.36 14.59 5.23
CA LYS A 190 12.82 14.56 5.33
C LYS A 190 13.29 13.48 6.31
N ASP A 191 12.54 13.26 7.39
CA ASP A 191 12.85 12.28 8.42
C ASP A 191 11.91 11.08 8.44
N ARG A 192 11.47 10.64 7.26
CA ARG A 192 10.44 9.61 7.08
C ARG A 192 10.87 8.17 7.42
N ALA A 193 12.18 7.90 7.46
CA ALA A 193 12.69 6.53 7.58
C ALA A 193 12.24 5.81 8.89
N PRO A 194 12.19 6.48 10.06
CA PRO A 194 11.73 5.86 11.30
C PRO A 194 10.22 5.62 11.38
N ILE A 195 9.39 6.21 10.50
CA ILE A 195 7.93 6.20 10.63
C ILE A 195 7.37 4.78 10.71
N ILE A 196 7.83 3.86 9.85
CA ILE A 196 7.38 2.46 9.88
C ILE A 196 7.66 1.87 11.26
N LEU A 197 8.90 1.98 11.75
CA LEU A 197 9.30 1.43 13.05
C LEU A 197 8.48 2.02 14.21
N LEU A 198 8.33 3.34 14.23
CA LEU A 198 7.57 4.05 15.27
C LEU A 198 6.09 3.61 15.28
N ARG A 199 5.49 3.42 14.10
CA ARG A 199 4.10 2.95 13.96
C ARG A 199 3.95 1.48 14.38
N THR A 200 4.88 0.61 13.99
CA THR A 200 4.85 -0.81 14.42
C THR A 200 4.97 -1.01 15.93
N GLN A 201 5.53 -0.03 16.63
CA GLN A 201 5.67 -0.02 18.10
C GLN A 201 4.55 0.78 18.79
N ASP A 202 3.52 1.21 18.05
CA ASP A 202 2.43 2.04 18.56
C ASP A 202 2.91 3.34 19.23
N ALA A 203 4.03 3.89 18.76
CA ALA A 203 4.64 5.09 19.32
C ALA A 203 3.98 6.38 18.79
N LEU A 204 3.13 6.31 17.76
CA LEU A 204 2.47 7.49 17.17
C LEU A 204 1.00 7.19 16.76
N PRO A 205 0.11 6.70 17.65
CA PRO A 205 -1.25 6.23 17.31
C PRO A 205 -2.04 7.21 16.43
N GLY A 206 -2.03 8.52 16.73
CA GLY A 206 -2.77 9.55 15.98
C GLY A 206 -2.07 10.17 14.76
N LEU A 207 -0.92 9.64 14.32
CA LEU A 207 -0.23 10.18 13.13
C LEU A 207 -1.12 10.20 11.87
N PRO A 208 -1.97 9.20 11.57
CA PRO A 208 -2.90 9.25 10.43
C PRO A 208 -3.86 10.44 10.50
N ALA A 209 -4.32 10.81 11.69
CA ALA A 209 -5.18 11.98 11.91
C ALA A 209 -4.43 13.27 11.55
N LEU A 210 -3.18 13.43 12.01
CA LEU A 210 -2.32 14.54 11.62
C LEU A 210 -2.10 14.59 10.10
N ILE A 211 -1.83 13.46 9.44
CA ILE A 211 -1.63 13.41 7.99
C ILE A 211 -2.90 13.84 7.26
N LEU A 212 -4.09 13.41 7.71
CA LEU A 212 -5.34 13.84 7.11
C LEU A 212 -5.51 15.36 7.23
N VAL A 213 -5.29 15.94 8.41
CA VAL A 213 -5.37 17.39 8.62
C VAL A 213 -4.39 18.14 7.71
N LEU A 214 -3.12 17.73 7.68
CA LEU A 214 -2.12 18.32 6.78
C LEU A 214 -2.55 18.22 5.31
N SER A 215 -3.13 17.10 4.91
CA SER A 215 -3.61 16.89 3.53
C SER A 215 -4.75 17.83 3.17
N GLN A 216 -5.71 18.03 4.07
CA GLN A 216 -6.84 18.96 3.88
C GLN A 216 -6.35 20.41 3.80
N MET A 217 -5.38 20.80 4.64
CA MET A 217 -4.79 22.13 4.62
C MET A 217 -4.06 22.42 3.30
N ILE A 218 -3.29 21.46 2.80
CA ILE A 218 -2.63 21.56 1.50
C ILE A 218 -3.68 21.64 0.38
N ALA A 219 -4.74 20.83 0.42
CA ALA A 219 -5.82 20.83 -0.58
C ALA A 219 -6.52 22.19 -0.73
N ARG A 220 -6.63 22.96 0.36
CA ARG A 220 -7.28 24.28 0.37
C ARG A 220 -6.44 25.40 -0.21
N THR A 221 -5.13 25.22 -0.29
CA THR A 221 -4.26 26.26 -0.84
C THR A 221 -4.43 26.31 -2.38
N PRO A 222 -4.78 27.46 -2.98
CA PRO A 222 -5.11 27.55 -4.42
C PRO A 222 -4.01 27.05 -5.36
N SER A 223 -2.74 27.25 -5.00
CA SER A 223 -1.58 26.77 -5.77
C SER A 223 -1.40 25.25 -5.75
N HIS A 224 -1.99 24.56 -4.76
CA HIS A 224 -1.80 23.13 -4.51
C HIS A 224 -2.93 22.24 -5.06
N ARG A 225 -3.91 22.83 -5.77
CA ARG A 225 -4.89 22.10 -6.61
C ARG A 225 -4.26 21.46 -7.85
N LYS A 226 -3.04 21.87 -8.22
CA LYS A 226 -2.20 21.24 -9.24
C LYS A 226 -1.26 20.22 -8.61
N ILE A 227 -0.86 19.21 -9.37
CA ILE A 227 0.19 18.27 -8.96
C ILE A 227 1.41 19.05 -8.50
N ASN A 228 1.85 18.76 -7.29
CA ASN A 228 2.99 19.39 -6.67
C ASN A 228 3.67 18.39 -5.72
N PRO A 229 4.92 18.69 -5.30
CA PRO A 229 5.71 17.75 -4.51
C PRO A 229 5.10 17.39 -3.15
N ALA A 230 4.28 18.27 -2.56
CA ALA A 230 3.64 18.01 -1.28
C ALA A 230 2.73 16.78 -1.34
N TRP A 231 2.03 16.55 -2.45
CA TRP A 231 1.18 15.38 -2.62
C TRP A 231 1.97 14.07 -2.59
N LEU A 232 3.17 14.05 -3.18
CA LEU A 232 4.04 12.88 -3.11
C LEU A 232 4.59 12.67 -1.69
N CYS A 233 4.90 13.74 -0.96
CA CYS A 233 5.31 13.65 0.44
C CYS A 233 4.20 13.06 1.31
N ILE A 234 2.96 13.54 1.14
CA ILE A 234 1.78 13.02 1.85
C ILE A 234 1.59 11.54 1.53
N GLN A 235 1.66 11.17 0.24
CA GLN A 235 1.48 9.79 -0.18
C GLN A 235 2.54 8.87 0.44
N ASP A 236 3.82 9.22 0.35
CA ASP A 236 4.91 8.44 0.93
C ASP A 236 4.77 8.27 2.45
N ILE A 237 4.51 9.34 3.19
CA ILE A 237 4.29 9.29 4.65
C ILE A 237 3.06 8.43 4.98
N SER A 238 1.97 8.56 4.23
CA SER A 238 0.74 7.81 4.45
C SER A 238 0.91 6.31 4.20
N LEU A 239 1.65 5.92 3.15
CA LEU A 239 1.95 4.52 2.83
C LEU A 239 2.89 3.90 3.86
N ARG A 240 3.87 4.66 4.38
CA ARG A 240 4.69 4.24 5.53
C ARG A 240 3.86 4.02 6.78
N CYS A 241 2.90 4.90 7.05
CA CYS A 241 1.97 4.72 8.17
C CYS A 241 1.12 3.47 7.98
N TYR A 242 0.63 3.23 6.76
CA TYR A 242 -0.16 2.06 6.43
C TYR A 242 0.63 0.76 6.64
N LEU A 243 1.87 0.70 6.16
CA LEU A 243 2.76 -0.45 6.39
C LEU A 243 3.11 -0.65 7.87
N GLY A 244 3.16 0.43 8.65
CA GLY A 244 3.44 0.38 10.09
C GLY A 244 2.24 -0.06 10.95
N CYS A 245 1.04 -0.17 10.39
CA CYS A 245 -0.20 -0.56 11.08
C CYS A 245 -0.26 -2.10 11.26
N LEU A 246 0.64 -2.66 12.08
CA LEU A 246 0.88 -4.10 12.28
C LEU A 246 0.25 -4.69 13.57
N LYS A 247 -1.01 -4.34 13.90
CA LYS A 247 -1.75 -5.12 14.91
C LYS A 247 -2.61 -6.18 14.20
N ASP A 248 -2.50 -7.43 14.68
CA ASP A 248 -3.33 -8.61 14.32
C ASP A 248 -4.77 -8.47 14.85
N THR A 249 -5.39 -7.32 14.65
CA THR A 249 -6.74 -7.06 15.13
C THR A 249 -7.60 -6.72 13.94
N GLU A 250 -8.63 -7.53 13.72
CA GLU A 250 -9.79 -7.29 12.85
C GLU A 250 -10.56 -5.99 13.24
N GLN A 251 -9.95 -5.06 13.98
CA GLN A 251 -10.54 -3.97 14.75
C GLN A 251 -9.86 -2.60 14.58
N THR A 252 -8.95 -2.41 13.62
CA THR A 252 -8.50 -1.03 13.26
C THR A 252 -8.83 -0.75 11.80
N ASP A 253 -10.14 -0.78 11.49
CA ASP A 253 -10.67 -0.44 10.17
C ASP A 253 -10.56 1.07 9.91
N GLU A 254 -10.60 1.90 10.95
CA GLU A 254 -10.68 3.36 10.86
C GLU A 254 -9.38 3.98 10.35
N GLU A 255 -8.24 3.65 10.96
CA GLU A 255 -6.94 4.14 10.53
C GLU A 255 -6.67 3.77 9.07
N ARG A 256 -6.85 2.48 8.75
CA ARG A 256 -6.60 1.93 7.42
C ARG A 256 -7.50 2.57 6.40
N TYR A 257 -8.76 2.80 6.75
CA TYR A 257 -9.70 3.52 5.92
C TYR A 257 -9.23 4.97 5.68
N VAL A 258 -8.88 5.73 6.71
CA VAL A 258 -8.41 7.12 6.58
C VAL A 258 -7.18 7.19 5.65
N LEU A 259 -6.16 6.35 5.90
CA LEU A 259 -4.96 6.29 5.06
C LEU A 259 -5.26 5.86 3.62
N HIS A 260 -6.16 4.88 3.45
CA HIS A 260 -6.62 4.46 2.12
C HIS A 260 -7.29 5.61 1.36
N ARG A 261 -8.16 6.38 2.02
CA ARG A 261 -8.85 7.53 1.43
C ARG A 261 -7.91 8.64 1.01
N ILE A 262 -6.88 8.95 1.82
CA ILE A 262 -5.83 9.90 1.46
C ILE A 262 -5.13 9.44 0.18
N ASN A 263 -4.71 8.18 0.12
CA ASN A 263 -4.02 7.63 -1.06
C ASN A 263 -4.91 7.61 -2.30
N GLN A 264 -6.19 7.25 -2.15
CA GLN A 264 -7.15 7.25 -3.24
C GLN A 264 -7.40 8.66 -3.77
N PHE A 265 -7.53 9.65 -2.88
CA PHE A 265 -7.66 11.05 -3.27
C PHE A 265 -6.47 11.52 -4.11
N ILE A 266 -5.25 11.21 -3.68
CA ILE A 266 -4.03 11.58 -4.40
C ILE A 266 -4.00 10.90 -5.77
N VAL A 267 -4.29 9.61 -5.87
CA VAL A 267 -4.34 8.93 -7.17
C VAL A 267 -5.36 9.57 -8.11
N ASN A 268 -6.58 9.83 -7.63
CA ASN A 268 -7.61 10.50 -8.42
C ASN A 268 -7.16 11.90 -8.88
N LEU A 269 -6.42 12.64 -8.06
CA LEU A 269 -5.90 13.96 -8.41
C LEU A 269 -4.91 13.87 -9.59
N PHE A 270 -4.03 12.86 -9.58
CA PHE A 270 -3.07 12.64 -10.67
C PHE A 270 -3.74 12.13 -11.95
N ASP A 271 -4.66 11.17 -11.82
CA ASP A 271 -5.43 10.61 -12.94
C ASP A 271 -6.22 11.72 -13.65
N ASN A 272 -6.89 12.60 -12.91
CA ASN A 272 -7.65 13.73 -13.46
C ASN A 272 -6.78 14.76 -14.22
N GLN A 273 -5.49 14.80 -13.93
CA GLN A 273 -4.54 15.70 -14.59
C GLN A 273 -3.76 15.02 -15.72
N ASN A 274 -4.06 13.75 -16.03
CA ASN A 274 -3.35 12.94 -17.02
C ASN A 274 -1.83 12.87 -16.78
N VAL A 275 -1.40 12.85 -15.51
CA VAL A 275 0.02 12.76 -15.16
C VAL A 275 0.33 11.39 -14.57
N SER A 276 1.39 10.76 -15.09
CA SER A 276 1.93 9.53 -14.54
C SER A 276 2.54 9.77 -13.15
N ILE A 277 1.96 9.13 -12.13
CA ILE A 277 2.52 9.11 -10.77
C ILE A 277 3.94 8.52 -10.78
N MET A 278 4.19 7.51 -11.63
CA MET A 278 5.49 6.82 -11.69
C MET A 278 6.61 7.74 -12.19
N ASP A 279 6.35 8.53 -13.23
CA ASP A 279 7.31 9.51 -13.76
C ASP A 279 7.64 10.56 -12.68
N THR A 280 6.65 10.87 -11.84
CA THR A 280 6.81 11.83 -10.75
C THR A 280 7.64 11.23 -9.59
N TYR A 281 7.45 9.96 -9.25
CA TYR A 281 8.23 9.27 -8.21
C TYR A 281 9.72 9.15 -8.57
N GLU A 282 10.02 8.87 -9.83
CA GLU A 282 11.39 8.77 -10.34
C GLU A 282 12.18 10.08 -10.22
N ALA A 283 11.50 11.21 -10.20
CA ALA A 283 12.14 12.51 -10.04
C ALA A 283 12.35 12.92 -8.56
N TRP A 284 11.64 12.30 -7.61
CA TRP A 284 11.46 12.89 -6.26
C TRP A 284 11.88 12.03 -5.05
N LEU A 285 11.75 10.70 -5.11
CA LEU A 285 11.98 9.83 -3.95
C LEU A 285 13.43 9.32 -3.85
N ALA A 286 14.33 10.10 -3.27
CA ALA A 286 15.67 9.62 -2.93
C ALA A 286 15.66 8.88 -1.58
N VAL A 287 15.81 7.56 -1.58
CA VAL A 287 15.95 6.76 -0.34
C VAL A 287 17.33 6.12 -0.19
N ASP A 288 17.75 5.89 1.05
CA ASP A 288 18.93 5.07 1.33
C ASP A 288 18.62 3.57 1.31
N ASP A 289 19.65 2.73 1.22
CA ASP A 289 19.50 1.29 1.06
C ASP A 289 18.88 0.62 2.30
N ARG A 290 19.04 1.21 3.48
CA ARG A 290 18.50 0.69 4.73
C ARG A 290 17.01 0.96 4.83
N ASP A 291 16.59 2.17 4.48
CA ASP A 291 15.19 2.57 4.41
C ASP A 291 14.43 1.75 3.37
N ALA A 292 14.97 1.59 2.16
CA ALA A 292 14.36 0.76 1.12
C ALA A 292 14.19 -0.71 1.57
N ARG A 293 15.19 -1.28 2.24
CA ARG A 293 15.10 -2.64 2.82
C ARG A 293 14.00 -2.74 3.88
N LEU A 294 13.88 -1.74 4.75
CA LEU A 294 12.81 -1.69 5.76
C LEU A 294 11.43 -1.65 5.10
N VAL A 295 11.25 -0.79 4.10
CA VAL A 295 9.99 -0.68 3.34
C VAL A 295 9.65 -2.01 2.66
N VAL A 296 10.58 -2.61 1.91
CA VAL A 296 10.36 -3.87 1.21
C VAL A 296 10.05 -5.01 2.19
N ASN A 297 10.80 -5.12 3.29
CA ASN A 297 10.55 -6.14 4.32
C ASN A 297 9.19 -5.98 5.01
N THR A 298 8.69 -4.74 5.12
CA THR A 298 7.38 -4.49 5.72
C THR A 298 6.26 -4.76 4.71
N TYR A 299 6.47 -4.38 3.44
CA TYR A 299 5.56 -4.71 2.34
C TYR A 299 5.39 -6.21 2.15
N THR A 300 6.46 -6.99 2.27
CA THR A 300 6.39 -8.47 2.15
C THR A 300 5.60 -9.11 3.27
N ASN A 301 5.45 -8.45 4.42
CA ASN A 301 4.63 -8.98 5.50
C ASN A 301 3.14 -8.98 5.16
N LEU A 302 2.69 -8.16 4.20
CA LEU A 302 1.28 -8.11 3.79
C LEU A 302 0.73 -9.43 3.24
N THR A 303 1.61 -10.35 2.80
CA THR A 303 1.22 -11.68 2.32
C THR A 303 1.26 -12.75 3.40
N LYS A 304 1.64 -12.41 4.64
CA LYS A 304 1.71 -13.37 5.74
C LYS A 304 0.30 -13.67 6.29
N PRO A 305 0.04 -14.91 6.72
CA PRO A 305 -1.20 -15.25 7.43
C PRO A 305 -1.37 -14.36 8.67
N GLY A 306 -2.59 -13.90 8.93
CA GLY A 306 -2.92 -12.97 10.03
C GLY A 306 -2.94 -11.50 9.63
N TYR A 307 -2.36 -11.13 8.48
CA TYR A 307 -2.43 -9.76 8.00
C TYR A 307 -3.81 -9.45 7.42
N PRO A 308 -4.50 -8.39 7.91
CA PRO A 308 -5.78 -7.97 7.36
C PRO A 308 -5.69 -7.67 5.86
N LYS A 309 -6.64 -8.23 5.10
CA LYS A 309 -6.76 -8.04 3.65
C LYS A 309 -6.80 -6.55 3.34
N THR A 310 -5.84 -6.09 2.57
CA THR A 310 -5.76 -4.72 2.07
C THR A 310 -6.87 -4.46 1.05
N PRO A 311 -7.25 -3.21 0.74
CA PRO A 311 -8.05 -2.93 -0.45
C PRO A 311 -7.22 -3.15 -1.72
N LEU A 312 -7.78 -3.80 -2.75
CA LEU A 312 -7.07 -4.08 -4.02
C LEU A 312 -6.46 -2.82 -4.66
N ARG A 313 -7.17 -1.70 -4.61
CA ARG A 313 -6.68 -0.42 -5.14
C ARG A 313 -5.45 0.08 -4.36
N LEU A 314 -5.33 -0.24 -3.08
CA LEU A 314 -4.17 0.13 -2.28
C LEU A 314 -2.97 -0.79 -2.56
N ASP A 315 -3.19 -2.09 -2.81
CA ASP A 315 -2.11 -3.01 -3.23
C ASP A 315 -1.38 -2.48 -4.47
N PHE A 316 -2.17 -2.02 -5.43
CA PHE A 316 -1.69 -1.38 -6.64
C PHE A 316 -0.86 -0.10 -6.36
N ILE A 317 -1.35 0.79 -5.49
CA ILE A 317 -0.64 2.02 -5.10
C ILE A 317 0.68 1.67 -4.40
N MET A 318 0.65 0.71 -3.48
CA MET A 318 1.83 0.25 -2.76
C MET A 318 2.88 -0.34 -3.69
N LEU A 319 2.49 -1.18 -4.66
CA LEU A 319 3.42 -1.70 -5.66
C LEU A 319 4.13 -0.55 -6.41
N ARG A 320 3.36 0.39 -6.96
CA ARG A 320 3.89 1.56 -7.68
C ARG A 320 4.90 2.34 -6.84
N TRP A 321 4.53 2.63 -5.60
CA TRP A 321 5.39 3.36 -4.67
C TRP A 321 6.66 2.58 -4.31
N VAL A 322 6.55 1.32 -3.86
CA VAL A 322 7.70 0.49 -3.49
C VAL A 322 8.64 0.29 -4.67
N PHE A 323 8.12 0.04 -5.88
CA PHE A 323 8.96 -0.08 -7.06
C PHE A 323 9.60 1.26 -7.46
N GLY A 324 8.88 2.37 -7.32
CA GLY A 324 9.44 3.72 -7.49
C GLY A 324 10.64 3.99 -6.57
N LEU A 325 10.59 3.53 -5.32
CA LEU A 325 11.71 3.60 -4.38
C LEU A 325 12.92 2.80 -4.84
N LEU A 326 12.72 1.64 -5.47
CA LEU A 326 13.81 0.80 -5.98
C LEU A 326 14.44 1.37 -7.26
N ARG A 327 13.64 2.03 -8.12
CA ARG A 327 14.08 2.57 -9.39
C ARG A 327 14.75 3.94 -9.27
N ASN A 328 14.48 4.71 -8.21
CA ASN A 328 15.03 6.05 -8.02
C ASN A 328 16.27 6.10 -7.11
N PRO A 329 17.45 5.80 -7.67
CA PRO A 329 18.64 6.46 -7.16
C PRO A 329 19.32 7.24 -8.29
N GLN A 330 19.62 8.52 -8.04
CA GLN A 330 20.42 9.40 -8.91
C GLN A 330 21.84 8.84 -9.24
N THR A 331 22.16 7.65 -8.77
CA THR A 331 23.11 6.69 -9.33
C THR A 331 22.57 5.30 -9.06
N ARG A 332 22.47 4.43 -10.07
CA ARG A 332 21.96 3.05 -9.89
C ARG A 332 22.63 2.37 -8.68
N ARG A 333 21.82 1.82 -7.77
CA ARG A 333 22.32 1.10 -6.58
C ARG A 333 22.05 -0.39 -6.70
N PRO A 334 23.09 -1.22 -6.95
CA PRO A 334 22.92 -2.67 -7.10
C PRO A 334 22.23 -3.35 -5.93
N ALA A 335 22.44 -2.86 -4.70
CA ALA A 335 21.80 -3.38 -3.50
C ALA A 335 20.26 -3.21 -3.50
N LEU A 336 19.72 -2.25 -4.25
CA LEU A 336 18.28 -2.07 -4.42
C LEU A 336 17.71 -2.96 -5.52
N ASP A 337 18.48 -3.23 -6.59
CA ASP A 337 18.07 -4.16 -7.64
C ASP A 337 17.81 -5.57 -7.06
N GLU A 338 18.60 -5.99 -6.07
CA GLU A 338 18.44 -7.26 -5.34
C GLU A 338 17.09 -7.40 -4.63
N LEU A 339 16.39 -6.29 -4.36
CA LEU A 339 15.09 -6.30 -3.71
C LEU A 339 13.93 -6.45 -4.70
N ALA A 340 14.15 -6.16 -5.99
CA ALA A 340 13.09 -6.23 -6.99
C ALA A 340 12.41 -7.62 -7.05
N PRO A 341 13.13 -8.76 -7.10
CA PRO A 341 12.48 -10.08 -7.10
C PRO A 341 11.50 -10.28 -5.93
N ILE A 342 11.87 -9.79 -4.74
CA ILE A 342 11.06 -9.90 -3.52
C ILE A 342 9.76 -9.09 -3.65
N VAL A 343 9.85 -7.87 -4.20
CA VAL A 343 8.69 -6.99 -4.41
C VAL A 343 7.70 -7.62 -5.40
N PHE A 344 8.18 -8.11 -6.54
CA PHE A 344 7.31 -8.72 -7.55
C PHE A 344 6.71 -10.04 -7.10
N LYS A 345 7.46 -10.88 -6.37
CA LYS A 345 6.92 -12.08 -5.73
C LYS A 345 5.74 -11.73 -4.81
N THR A 346 5.91 -10.69 -4.00
CA THR A 346 4.87 -10.23 -3.07
C THR A 346 3.65 -9.70 -3.83
N ALA A 347 3.86 -8.88 -4.87
CA ALA A 347 2.78 -8.33 -5.68
C ALA A 347 1.98 -9.43 -6.41
N LEU A 348 2.66 -10.43 -6.98
CA LEU A 348 2.03 -11.58 -7.61
C LEU A 348 1.26 -12.43 -6.59
N ALA A 349 1.81 -12.65 -5.40
CA ALA A 349 1.10 -13.36 -4.33
C ALA A 349 -0.19 -12.62 -3.90
N LEU A 350 -0.14 -11.30 -3.75
CA LEU A 350 -1.33 -10.48 -3.50
C LEU A 350 -2.35 -10.60 -4.64
N LEU A 351 -1.90 -10.52 -5.89
CA LEU A 351 -2.76 -10.68 -7.07
C LEU A 351 -3.41 -12.07 -7.13
N HIS A 352 -2.65 -13.14 -6.91
CA HIS A 352 -3.18 -14.51 -6.86
C HIS A 352 -4.23 -14.67 -5.78
N GLY A 353 -4.00 -14.15 -4.57
CA GLY A 353 -5.00 -14.18 -3.49
C GLY A 353 -6.32 -13.49 -3.87
N ARG A 354 -6.30 -12.51 -4.79
CA ARG A 354 -7.51 -11.85 -5.31
C ARG A 354 -8.18 -12.66 -6.41
N ILE A 355 -7.39 -13.26 -7.29
CA ILE A 355 -7.88 -14.14 -8.35
C ILE A 355 -8.51 -15.39 -7.75
N ASP A 356 -7.89 -15.99 -6.73
CA ASP A 356 -8.39 -17.22 -6.11
C ASP A 356 -9.69 -16.97 -5.34
N GLY A 357 -9.90 -15.76 -4.81
CA GLY A 357 -11.17 -15.34 -4.23
C GLY A 357 -12.36 -15.36 -5.21
N GLU A 358 -12.11 -15.23 -6.53
CA GLU A 358 -13.15 -15.36 -7.58
C GLU A 358 -13.81 -16.75 -7.61
N ALA A 359 -13.11 -17.77 -7.10
CA ALA A 359 -13.64 -19.12 -6.99
C ALA A 359 -14.61 -19.27 -5.80
N GLU A 360 -14.45 -18.45 -4.77
CA GLU A 360 -15.25 -18.47 -3.55
C GLU A 360 -16.50 -17.58 -3.69
N GLU A 361 -16.34 -16.39 -4.26
CA GLU A 361 -17.42 -15.42 -4.50
C GLU A 361 -17.24 -14.76 -5.87
N LEU A 362 -18.35 -14.60 -6.61
CA LEU A 362 -18.33 -13.93 -7.91
C LEU A 362 -17.94 -12.45 -7.73
N MET A 363 -16.78 -12.10 -8.25
CA MET A 363 -16.22 -10.76 -8.24
C MET A 363 -17.02 -9.83 -9.14
N ASP A 364 -17.27 -8.64 -8.62
CA ASP A 364 -17.92 -7.57 -9.35
C ASP A 364 -17.06 -7.05 -10.52
N ARG A 365 -17.71 -6.38 -11.48
CA ARG A 365 -17.07 -5.85 -12.69
C ARG A 365 -15.95 -4.85 -12.41
N GLN A 366 -16.05 -4.06 -11.33
CA GLN A 366 -15.05 -3.07 -10.95
C GLN A 366 -13.79 -3.77 -10.42
N THR A 367 -13.94 -4.77 -9.55
CA THR A 367 -12.81 -5.54 -9.01
C THR A 367 -12.10 -6.32 -10.12
N ARG A 368 -12.82 -6.95 -11.06
CA ARG A 368 -12.19 -7.57 -12.26
C ARG A 368 -11.40 -6.57 -13.10
N SER A 369 -11.90 -5.34 -13.23
CA SER A 369 -11.21 -4.27 -13.96
C SER A 369 -9.95 -3.81 -13.24
N LEU A 370 -9.98 -3.72 -11.91
CA LEU A 370 -8.81 -3.38 -11.10
C LEU A 370 -7.73 -4.47 -11.16
N ILE A 371 -8.11 -5.75 -11.13
CA ILE A 371 -7.16 -6.86 -11.28
C ILE A 371 -6.43 -6.80 -12.63
N ARG A 372 -7.14 -6.49 -13.72
CA ARG A 372 -6.52 -6.30 -15.05
C ARG A 372 -5.52 -5.16 -15.05
N VAL A 373 -5.89 -4.01 -14.48
CA VAL A 373 -5.00 -2.84 -14.37
C VAL A 373 -3.80 -3.16 -13.47
N PHE A 374 -3.99 -3.91 -12.38
CA PHE A 374 -2.92 -4.30 -11.49
C PHE A 374 -1.90 -5.22 -12.17
N LEU A 375 -2.36 -6.22 -12.93
CA LEU A 375 -1.46 -7.07 -13.70
C LEU A 375 -0.75 -6.29 -14.81
N HIS A 376 -1.45 -5.43 -15.55
CA HIS A 376 -0.83 -4.56 -16.54
C HIS A 376 0.37 -3.79 -15.95
N ASP A 377 0.17 -3.18 -14.79
CA ASP A 377 1.20 -2.44 -14.09
C ASP A 377 2.38 -3.29 -13.63
N ILE A 378 2.13 -4.53 -13.19
CA ILE A 378 3.19 -5.49 -12.91
C ILE A 378 4.03 -5.73 -14.18
N LEU A 379 3.40 -5.94 -15.33
CA LEU A 379 4.09 -6.18 -16.61
C LEU A 379 4.90 -4.97 -17.08
N ASP A 380 4.36 -3.76 -16.92
CA ASP A 380 5.05 -2.51 -17.24
C ASP A 380 6.29 -2.32 -16.35
N GLN A 381 6.16 -2.57 -15.04
CA GLN A 381 7.27 -2.44 -14.11
C GLN A 381 8.33 -3.52 -14.33
N ILE A 382 7.96 -4.74 -14.73
CA ILE A 382 8.91 -5.77 -15.18
C ILE A 382 9.72 -5.26 -16.38
N SER A 383 9.04 -4.69 -17.36
CA SER A 383 9.67 -4.16 -18.57
C SER A 383 10.61 -3.00 -18.25
N ALA A 384 10.21 -2.10 -17.34
CA ALA A 384 11.05 -1.03 -16.84
C ALA A 384 12.28 -1.55 -16.09
N PHE A 385 12.11 -2.54 -15.21
CA PHE A 385 13.22 -3.15 -14.47
C PHE A 385 14.23 -3.81 -15.41
N ASP A 386 13.78 -4.60 -16.37
CA ASP A 386 14.67 -5.27 -17.32
C ASP A 386 15.41 -4.27 -18.21
N SER A 387 14.71 -3.22 -18.66
CA SER A 387 15.27 -2.13 -19.46
C SER A 387 16.34 -1.33 -18.73
N SER A 388 16.29 -1.29 -17.39
CA SER A 388 17.35 -0.69 -16.58
C SER A 388 18.69 -1.42 -16.69
N LYS A 389 18.71 -2.65 -17.22
CA LYS A 389 19.89 -3.54 -17.37
C LYS A 389 20.54 -3.99 -16.05
N PRO A 390 19.82 -4.60 -15.09
CA PRO A 390 20.37 -5.08 -13.82
C PRO A 390 21.51 -6.08 -14.01
N ARG A 391 22.33 -6.26 -12.97
CA ARG A 391 23.39 -7.28 -12.96
C ARG A 391 22.80 -8.62 -13.38
N ARG A 392 23.56 -9.41 -14.14
CA ARG A 392 23.08 -10.68 -14.73
C ARG A 392 22.49 -11.61 -13.66
N GLU A 393 23.17 -11.77 -12.54
CA GLU A 393 22.73 -12.61 -11.42
C GLU A 393 21.36 -12.18 -10.87
N VAL A 394 21.19 -10.89 -10.59
CA VAL A 394 19.92 -10.33 -10.12
C VAL A 394 18.82 -10.54 -11.16
N ARG A 395 19.15 -10.36 -12.44
CA ARG A 395 18.22 -10.56 -13.55
C ARG A 395 17.78 -12.02 -13.66
N ASP A 396 18.70 -12.97 -13.50
CA ASP A 396 18.39 -14.40 -13.57
C ASP A 396 17.50 -14.81 -12.38
N ILE A 397 17.82 -14.36 -11.17
CA ILE A 397 16.98 -14.56 -9.97
C ILE A 397 15.59 -13.94 -10.16
N PHE A 398 15.53 -12.74 -10.74
CA PHE A 398 14.30 -12.04 -11.02
C PHE A 398 13.37 -12.86 -11.93
N TRP A 399 13.89 -13.35 -13.06
CA TRP A 399 13.11 -14.18 -13.98
C TRP A 399 12.66 -15.50 -13.37
N ILE A 400 13.54 -16.19 -12.63
CA ILE A 400 13.16 -17.39 -11.85
C ILE A 400 11.99 -17.07 -10.93
N THR A 401 12.09 -15.97 -10.18
CA THR A 401 11.10 -15.56 -9.20
C THR A 401 9.74 -15.27 -9.84
N LEU A 402 9.70 -14.60 -10.99
CA LEU A 402 8.44 -14.32 -11.70
C LEU A 402 7.73 -15.61 -12.13
N ILE A 403 8.50 -16.61 -12.59
CA ILE A 403 7.94 -17.87 -13.09
C ILE A 403 7.50 -18.77 -11.94
N ASP A 404 8.32 -18.88 -10.89
CA ASP A 404 7.97 -19.60 -9.67
C ASP A 404 6.77 -18.98 -8.94
N SER A 405 6.50 -17.68 -9.20
CA SER A 405 5.31 -16.98 -8.71
C SER A 405 4.10 -17.08 -9.66
N ASP A 406 4.12 -17.99 -10.63
CA ASP A 406 3.04 -18.30 -11.57
C ASP A 406 2.49 -17.06 -12.32
N ILE A 407 3.38 -16.21 -12.86
CA ILE A 407 2.96 -15.04 -13.62
C ILE A 407 2.12 -15.40 -14.86
N PHE A 408 2.42 -16.54 -15.51
CA PHE A 408 1.67 -17.02 -16.66
C PHE A 408 0.27 -17.51 -16.27
N GLY A 409 0.13 -18.21 -15.14
CA GLY A 409 -1.18 -18.59 -14.61
C GLY A 409 -2.01 -17.37 -14.22
N ALA A 410 -1.42 -16.33 -13.65
CA ALA A 410 -2.13 -15.07 -13.37
C ALA A 410 -2.69 -14.43 -14.66
N MET A 411 -1.85 -14.29 -15.71
CA MET A 411 -2.29 -13.80 -17.03
C MET A 411 -3.42 -14.66 -17.61
N GLY A 412 -3.26 -15.99 -17.60
CA GLY A 412 -4.23 -16.92 -18.17
C GLY A 412 -5.58 -16.86 -17.46
N ARG A 413 -5.59 -16.86 -16.13
CA ARG A 413 -6.82 -16.76 -15.33
C ARG A 413 -7.55 -15.44 -15.59
N ILE A 414 -6.84 -14.32 -15.70
CA ILE A 414 -7.45 -13.01 -16.00
C ILE A 414 -7.99 -12.96 -17.43
N LEU A 415 -7.33 -13.58 -18.41
CA LEU A 415 -7.88 -13.73 -19.76
C LEU A 415 -9.15 -14.56 -19.76
N VAL A 416 -9.22 -15.65 -18.97
CA VAL A 416 -10.44 -16.44 -18.77
C VAL A 416 -11.58 -15.62 -18.17
N MET A 417 -11.31 -14.63 -17.32
CA MET A 417 -12.37 -13.80 -16.72
C MET A 417 -13.19 -13.02 -17.76
N ILE A 418 -12.68 -12.83 -18.99
CA ILE A 418 -13.46 -12.23 -20.09
C ILE A 418 -14.73 -13.01 -20.41
N THR A 419 -14.74 -14.29 -20.06
CA THR A 419 -15.86 -15.22 -20.25
C THR A 419 -17.05 -14.93 -19.32
N ARG A 420 -16.99 -13.84 -18.57
CA ARG A 420 -18.04 -13.36 -17.67
C ARG A 420 -18.40 -11.90 -17.94
N GLU A 421 -17.94 -11.33 -19.06
CA GLU A 421 -18.13 -9.93 -19.43
C GLU A 421 -19.05 -9.82 -20.65
N LEU A 422 -20.13 -9.04 -20.52
CA LEU A 422 -21.11 -8.82 -21.60
C LEU A 422 -20.69 -7.67 -22.54
N ASP A 423 -19.76 -6.82 -22.10
CA ASP A 423 -19.24 -5.68 -22.85
C ASP A 423 -17.71 -5.67 -22.84
N LYS A 424 -17.11 -4.76 -23.62
CA LYS A 424 -15.69 -4.46 -23.52
C LYS A 424 -15.32 -4.07 -22.07
N PRO A 425 -14.37 -4.79 -21.42
CA PRO A 425 -13.97 -4.45 -20.07
C PRO A 425 -13.15 -3.16 -20.04
N ARG A 426 -13.26 -2.42 -18.93
CA ARG A 426 -12.35 -1.29 -18.65
C ARG A 426 -10.92 -1.81 -18.50
N GLY A 427 -9.95 -1.08 -19.06
CA GLY A 427 -8.54 -1.44 -19.02
C GLY A 427 -8.13 -2.61 -19.93
N TRP A 428 -9.04 -3.13 -20.78
CA TRP A 428 -8.76 -4.30 -21.61
C TRP A 428 -7.63 -4.06 -22.63
N GLY A 429 -7.62 -2.92 -23.31
CA GLY A 429 -6.56 -2.56 -24.26
C GLY A 429 -5.17 -2.54 -23.61
N PRO A 430 -4.96 -1.67 -22.59
CA PRO A 430 -3.70 -1.62 -21.85
C PRO A 430 -3.25 -3.01 -21.37
N PHE A 431 -4.15 -3.78 -20.75
CA PHE A 431 -3.84 -5.14 -20.31
C PHE A 431 -3.27 -6.04 -21.42
N LEU A 432 -3.90 -6.06 -22.59
CA LEU A 432 -3.40 -6.85 -23.72
C LEU A 432 -2.06 -6.32 -24.25
N ASP A 433 -1.90 -4.99 -24.32
CA ASP A 433 -0.65 -4.35 -24.74
C ASP A 433 0.50 -4.73 -23.80
N GLY A 434 0.24 -4.78 -22.49
CA GLY A 434 1.19 -5.24 -21.47
C GLY A 434 1.63 -6.69 -21.67
N ILE A 435 0.70 -7.60 -21.98
CA ILE A 435 1.04 -9.01 -22.31
C ILE A 435 1.91 -9.08 -23.57
N ILE A 436 1.57 -8.31 -24.61
CA ILE A 436 2.35 -8.27 -25.85
C ILE A 436 3.77 -7.75 -25.60
N ALA A 437 3.90 -6.68 -24.80
CA ALA A 437 5.20 -6.12 -24.42
C ALA A 437 6.03 -7.13 -23.62
N PHE A 438 5.40 -7.82 -22.66
CA PHE A 438 6.04 -8.87 -21.88
C PHE A 438 6.45 -10.08 -22.76
N GLY A 439 5.65 -10.47 -23.75
CA GLY A 439 6.00 -11.52 -24.72
C GLY A 439 7.27 -11.20 -25.48
N LYS A 440 7.35 -9.99 -26.06
CA LYS A 440 8.57 -9.50 -26.72
C LYS A 440 9.79 -9.56 -25.80
N LEU A 441 9.60 -9.30 -24.51
CA LEU A 441 10.65 -9.37 -23.51
C LEU A 441 11.09 -10.82 -23.24
N VAL A 442 10.15 -11.75 -23.09
CA VAL A 442 10.40 -13.20 -22.91
C VAL A 442 11.16 -13.78 -24.09
N ASN A 443 10.76 -13.46 -25.32
CA ASN A 443 11.37 -14.05 -26.52
C ASN A 443 12.83 -13.62 -26.73
N ARG A 444 13.15 -12.37 -26.39
CA ARG A 444 14.53 -11.87 -26.41
C ARG A 444 15.46 -12.62 -25.46
N ARG A 445 14.91 -13.28 -24.43
CA ARG A 445 15.68 -13.86 -23.32
C ARG A 445 16.11 -15.31 -23.53
N ARG A 446 15.55 -16.03 -24.51
CA ARG A 446 15.74 -17.49 -24.69
C ARG A 446 15.67 -18.23 -23.34
N LEU A 447 14.51 -18.17 -22.70
CA LEU A 447 14.27 -18.82 -21.41
C LEU A 447 14.59 -20.33 -21.50
N PRO A 448 15.19 -20.95 -20.46
CA PRO A 448 15.34 -22.40 -20.35
C PRO A 448 14.04 -23.19 -20.61
N ALA A 449 14.16 -24.40 -21.18
CA ALA A 449 13.03 -25.22 -21.65
C ALA A 449 11.93 -25.44 -20.61
N LYS A 450 12.30 -25.67 -19.34
CA LYS A 450 11.36 -25.82 -18.21
C LYS A 450 10.37 -24.66 -18.06
N TYR A 451 10.75 -23.46 -18.49
CA TYR A 451 9.90 -22.27 -18.42
C TYR A 451 8.94 -22.19 -19.61
N THR A 452 9.39 -22.63 -20.78
CA THR A 452 8.54 -22.76 -21.98
C THR A 452 7.46 -23.81 -21.77
N GLU A 453 7.78 -24.91 -21.08
CA GLU A 453 6.83 -25.97 -20.70
C GLU A 453 5.72 -25.45 -19.76
N SER A 454 6.08 -24.65 -18.75
CA SER A 454 5.08 -24.04 -17.85
C SER A 454 4.11 -23.10 -18.60
N MET A 455 4.64 -22.28 -19.50
CA MET A 455 3.83 -21.40 -20.35
C MET A 455 2.91 -22.20 -21.29
N GLN A 456 3.42 -23.27 -21.89
CA GLN A 456 2.66 -24.18 -22.74
C GLN A 456 1.53 -24.89 -21.98
N TYR A 457 1.79 -25.31 -20.75
CA TYR A 457 0.81 -25.98 -19.91
C TYR A 457 -0.38 -25.07 -19.56
N GLU A 458 -0.13 -23.84 -19.11
CA GLU A 458 -1.20 -22.87 -18.84
C GLU A 458 -1.95 -22.50 -20.13
N TRP A 459 -1.25 -22.45 -21.26
CA TRP A 459 -1.89 -22.23 -22.57
C TRP A 459 -2.87 -23.33 -22.95
N SER A 460 -2.50 -24.59 -22.79
CA SER A 460 -3.37 -25.72 -23.11
C SER A 460 -4.67 -25.65 -22.32
N LYS A 461 -4.61 -25.29 -21.03
CA LYS A 461 -5.81 -25.07 -20.20
C LYS A 461 -6.67 -23.92 -20.73
N LEU A 462 -6.04 -22.78 -21.02
CA LEU A 462 -6.72 -21.58 -21.51
C LEU A 462 -7.41 -21.85 -22.86
N MET A 463 -6.76 -22.56 -23.78
CA MET A 463 -7.32 -22.89 -25.09
C MET A 463 -8.47 -23.88 -25.02
N ILE A 464 -8.39 -24.91 -24.18
CA ILE A 464 -9.53 -25.82 -23.96
C ILE A 464 -10.73 -25.00 -23.49
N TYR A 465 -10.53 -24.13 -22.51
CA TYR A 465 -11.61 -23.31 -21.96
C TYR A 465 -12.18 -22.31 -22.98
N MET A 466 -11.32 -21.57 -23.70
CA MET A 466 -11.74 -20.57 -24.69
C MET A 466 -12.36 -21.20 -25.95
N ASN A 467 -11.86 -22.35 -26.42
CA ASN A 467 -12.43 -23.05 -27.57
C ASN A 467 -13.79 -23.66 -27.24
N HIS A 468 -13.95 -24.26 -26.06
CA HIS A 468 -15.24 -24.79 -25.61
C HIS A 468 -16.31 -23.70 -25.58
N LEU A 469 -15.98 -22.50 -25.09
CA LEU A 469 -16.92 -21.36 -25.06
C LEU A 469 -17.12 -20.69 -26.43
N GLY A 470 -16.07 -20.60 -27.25
CA GLY A 470 -16.14 -20.01 -28.59
C GLY A 470 -16.84 -20.91 -29.63
N SER A 471 -16.95 -22.22 -29.35
CA SER A 471 -17.58 -23.19 -30.25
C SER A 471 -19.12 -23.13 -30.29
N GLY A 472 -19.75 -22.40 -29.36
CA GLY A 472 -21.22 -22.29 -29.29
C GLY A 472 -21.95 -23.58 -28.87
N VAL A 473 -21.21 -24.62 -28.43
CA VAL A 473 -21.75 -25.93 -28.03
C VAL A 473 -22.52 -25.87 -26.71
N ILE A 474 -22.26 -24.87 -25.86
CA ILE A 474 -22.95 -24.66 -24.58
C ILE A 474 -23.57 -23.26 -24.58
N VAL A 475 -24.81 -23.14 -25.10
CA VAL A 475 -25.64 -21.91 -25.14
C VAL A 475 -24.98 -20.78 -25.96
N PRO A 476 -25.70 -19.98 -26.76
CA PRO A 476 -25.10 -18.79 -27.37
C PRO A 476 -24.53 -17.91 -26.26
N SER A 477 -23.21 -17.87 -26.17
CA SER A 477 -22.51 -17.03 -25.22
C SER A 477 -22.85 -15.58 -25.54
N GLU A 478 -23.42 -14.85 -24.57
CA GLU A 478 -23.74 -13.41 -24.69
C GLU A 478 -22.48 -12.53 -24.81
N ILE A 479 -21.30 -13.16 -24.81
CA ILE A 479 -20.00 -12.53 -24.74
C ILE A 479 -19.54 -12.17 -26.16
N PRO A 480 -19.12 -10.92 -26.39
CA PRO A 480 -18.69 -10.50 -27.70
C PRO A 480 -17.48 -11.32 -28.22
N ARG A 481 -17.65 -11.98 -29.36
CA ARG A 481 -16.63 -12.84 -30.02
C ARG A 481 -15.27 -12.17 -30.17
N TYR A 482 -15.23 -10.87 -30.44
CA TYR A 482 -13.98 -10.12 -30.59
C TYR A 482 -13.14 -10.09 -29.31
N LEU A 483 -13.75 -10.21 -28.12
CA LEU A 483 -13.02 -10.25 -26.85
C LEU A 483 -12.25 -11.57 -26.70
N PHE A 484 -12.86 -12.69 -27.09
CA PHE A 484 -12.20 -13.98 -27.15
C PHE A 484 -11.07 -14.01 -28.17
N GLU A 485 -11.33 -13.49 -29.37
CA GLU A 485 -10.32 -13.42 -30.43
C GLU A 485 -9.12 -12.57 -29.99
N ASN A 486 -9.37 -11.42 -29.35
CA ASN A 486 -8.31 -10.59 -28.78
C ASN A 486 -7.50 -11.34 -27.70
N ALA A 487 -8.16 -11.98 -26.73
CA ALA A 487 -7.49 -12.74 -25.68
C ALA A 487 -6.61 -13.86 -26.24
N ARG A 488 -7.17 -14.63 -27.19
CA ARG A 488 -6.48 -15.72 -27.88
C ARG A 488 -5.29 -15.22 -28.69
N ASN A 489 -5.47 -14.18 -29.50
CA ASN A 489 -4.43 -13.63 -30.36
C ASN A 489 -3.29 -13.03 -29.54
N THR A 490 -3.60 -12.31 -28.45
CA THR A 490 -2.60 -11.77 -27.53
C THR A 490 -1.77 -12.87 -26.89
N TRP A 491 -2.38 -13.99 -26.50
CA TRP A 491 -1.63 -15.12 -25.97
C TRP A 491 -0.73 -15.80 -27.02
N PHE A 492 -1.21 -15.96 -28.26
CA PHE A 492 -0.35 -16.45 -29.34
C PHE A 492 0.89 -15.58 -29.53
N LEU A 493 0.73 -14.25 -29.46
CA LEU A 493 1.84 -13.30 -29.53
C LEU A 493 2.82 -13.44 -28.35
N LEU A 494 2.35 -13.79 -27.15
CA LEU A 494 3.20 -14.03 -25.99
C LEU A 494 4.23 -15.15 -26.23
N ALA A 495 3.84 -16.18 -26.98
CA ALA A 495 4.62 -17.41 -27.14
C ALA A 495 5.28 -17.56 -28.52
N GLU A 496 5.20 -16.55 -29.39
CA GLU A 496 5.59 -16.62 -30.82
C GLU A 496 5.00 -17.83 -31.57
N TYR A 497 3.87 -18.34 -31.07
CA TYR A 497 3.14 -19.31 -31.86
C TYR A 497 2.62 -18.57 -33.08
N PRO A 498 2.91 -19.04 -34.30
CA PRO A 498 2.29 -18.45 -35.47
C PRO A 498 0.77 -18.50 -35.24
N PRO A 499 0.04 -17.40 -35.48
CA PRO A 499 -1.42 -17.46 -35.57
C PRO A 499 -1.72 -18.42 -36.72
N ARG A 500 -1.91 -19.71 -36.41
CA ARG A 500 -1.99 -20.74 -37.44
C ARG A 500 -3.34 -20.64 -38.11
N ASP A 501 -3.29 -20.26 -39.38
CA ASP A 501 -4.31 -20.55 -40.39
C ASP A 501 -4.40 -22.04 -40.75
N ASP A 502 -3.66 -22.94 -40.08
CA ASP A 502 -3.82 -24.37 -40.32
C ASP A 502 -3.53 -25.20 -39.06
N THR A 503 -4.57 -25.88 -38.59
CA THR A 503 -4.50 -27.07 -37.74
C THR A 503 -3.73 -26.92 -36.41
N PHE A 504 -4.44 -26.57 -35.34
CA PHE A 504 -4.49 -27.57 -34.27
C PHE A 504 -5.06 -28.82 -34.94
N LYS A 505 -4.24 -29.84 -35.22
CA LYS A 505 -4.80 -31.15 -35.53
C LYS A 505 -5.70 -31.48 -34.35
N ARG A 506 -7.01 -31.34 -34.54
CA ARG A 506 -8.01 -31.90 -33.62
C ARG A 506 -7.64 -33.37 -33.51
N LEU A 507 -6.97 -33.74 -32.43
CA LEU A 507 -6.79 -35.15 -32.10
C LEU A 507 -8.12 -35.55 -31.50
N THR A 508 -9.03 -35.89 -32.41
CA THR A 508 -10.35 -36.38 -32.06
C THR A 508 -10.15 -37.71 -31.35
N CYS A 509 -10.70 -37.88 -30.15
CA CYS A 509 -10.72 -39.18 -29.51
C CYS A 509 -11.34 -40.19 -30.50
N ALA A 510 -10.59 -41.23 -30.89
CA ALA A 510 -11.06 -42.22 -31.85
C ALA A 510 -12.23 -43.08 -31.32
N TYR A 511 -12.60 -42.90 -30.05
CA TYR A 511 -13.71 -43.61 -29.43
C TYR A 511 -15.05 -42.90 -29.72
N PRO A 512 -15.96 -43.53 -30.49
CA PRO A 512 -17.18 -42.88 -30.99
C PRO A 512 -18.24 -42.56 -29.91
N ARG A 513 -18.01 -42.94 -28.65
CA ARG A 513 -18.86 -42.58 -27.50
C ARG A 513 -18.15 -41.69 -26.48
N CYS A 514 -17.01 -41.10 -26.84
CA CYS A 514 -16.36 -40.13 -25.98
C CYS A 514 -17.30 -38.93 -25.79
N ALA A 515 -17.60 -38.58 -24.54
CA ALA A 515 -18.47 -37.45 -24.22
C ALA A 515 -17.88 -36.09 -24.63
N ASP A 516 -16.55 -36.04 -24.88
CA ASP A 516 -15.87 -34.83 -25.33
C ASP A 516 -14.69 -35.19 -26.28
N PRO A 517 -14.97 -35.39 -27.57
CA PRO A 517 -13.99 -35.93 -28.51
C PRO A 517 -12.90 -34.93 -28.91
N ASP A 518 -13.04 -33.63 -28.61
CA ASP A 518 -12.18 -32.54 -29.14
C ASP A 518 -11.11 -32.01 -28.15
N ILE A 519 -10.98 -32.58 -26.94
CA ILE A 519 -9.93 -32.17 -25.99
C ILE A 519 -8.58 -32.82 -26.35
N ILE A 520 -7.63 -32.00 -26.81
CA ILE A 520 -6.25 -32.41 -27.09
C ILE A 520 -5.38 -32.30 -25.82
N THR A 521 -4.52 -33.31 -25.67
CA THR A 521 -3.41 -33.56 -24.73
C THR A 521 -3.78 -34.03 -23.32
N HIS A 522 -3.53 -35.33 -23.08
CA HIS A 522 -3.24 -36.01 -21.81
C HIS A 522 -3.75 -35.37 -20.50
N THR A 523 -5.04 -35.04 -20.44
CA THR A 523 -5.65 -34.71 -19.15
C THR A 523 -5.83 -36.01 -18.35
N PRO A 524 -5.39 -36.06 -17.08
CA PRO A 524 -5.58 -37.24 -16.22
C PRO A 524 -7.05 -37.68 -16.10
N ARG A 525 -7.99 -36.77 -16.38
CA ARG A 525 -9.44 -37.05 -16.40
C ARG A 525 -9.88 -37.99 -17.51
N CYS A 526 -9.27 -37.92 -18.70
CA CYS A 526 -9.53 -38.87 -19.78
C CYS A 526 -8.95 -40.25 -19.43
N GLN A 527 -7.71 -40.27 -18.90
CA GLN A 527 -7.09 -41.49 -18.37
C GLN A 527 -7.91 -42.13 -17.23
N HIS A 528 -8.52 -41.34 -16.34
CA HIS A 528 -9.32 -41.85 -15.23
C HIS A 528 -10.69 -42.42 -15.68
N MET A 529 -11.30 -41.86 -16.74
CA MET A 529 -12.49 -42.45 -17.36
C MET A 529 -12.17 -43.79 -18.04
N HIS A 530 -11.04 -43.90 -18.73
CA HIS A 530 -10.60 -45.16 -19.34
C HIS A 530 -10.19 -46.22 -18.30
N TRP A 531 -9.58 -45.82 -17.18
CA TRP A 531 -9.23 -46.74 -16.08
C TRP A 531 -10.45 -47.35 -15.38
N LYS A 532 -11.55 -46.59 -15.26
CA LYS A 532 -12.79 -47.09 -14.64
C LYS A 532 -13.57 -48.09 -15.52
N LEU A 533 -13.26 -48.19 -16.81
CA LEU A 533 -14.00 -49.02 -17.77
C LEU A 533 -13.38 -50.41 -18.01
N ASN A 534 -12.27 -50.77 -17.37
CA ASN A 534 -11.69 -52.13 -17.40
C ASN A 534 -11.47 -52.74 -18.80
N THR A 535 -11.26 -51.93 -19.84
CA THR A 535 -10.95 -52.43 -21.19
C THR A 535 -9.43 -52.45 -21.40
N TRP A 536 -8.75 -53.44 -20.81
CA TRP A 536 -7.30 -53.62 -20.94
C TRP A 536 -6.86 -54.00 -22.39
N GLU A 537 -7.78 -54.44 -23.25
CA GLU A 537 -7.46 -54.99 -24.57
C GLU A 537 -7.36 -53.95 -25.71
N SER A 538 -7.64 -52.66 -25.46
CA SER A 538 -7.73 -51.66 -26.55
C SER A 538 -6.44 -50.89 -26.85
N HIS A 539 -5.29 -51.31 -26.33
CA HIS A 539 -4.02 -50.61 -26.55
C HIS A 539 -3.24 -51.27 -27.70
N SER A 540 -3.29 -50.67 -28.90
CA SER A 540 -2.18 -50.84 -29.85
C SER A 540 -0.97 -50.03 -29.34
N PRO A 541 0.25 -50.60 -29.36
CA PRO A 541 1.49 -49.91 -29.00
C PRO A 541 1.74 -48.59 -29.74
N ASP A 542 1.06 -48.35 -30.87
CA ASP A 542 1.27 -47.16 -31.71
C ASP A 542 0.74 -45.84 -31.10
N CYS A 543 -0.01 -45.88 -29.99
CA CYS A 543 -0.52 -44.66 -29.34
C CYS A 543 0.54 -43.92 -28.49
N TRP A 544 1.72 -44.51 -28.27
CA TRP A 544 2.72 -43.97 -27.34
C TRP A 544 3.86 -43.20 -28.00
N LEU A 545 3.95 -43.15 -29.34
CA LEU A 545 5.14 -42.66 -30.05
C LEU A 545 4.85 -41.78 -31.28
N ASN A 546 3.92 -40.82 -31.19
CA ASN A 546 3.87 -39.71 -32.16
C ASN A 546 3.60 -38.37 -31.50
#